data_AF-A0A1Y3BW95-F1
#
_entry.id   AF-A0A1Y3BW95-F1
#
_cell.length_a   1.000
_cell.length_b   1.000
_cell.length_c   1.000
_cell.angle_alpha   90.00
_cell.angle_beta   90.00
_cell.angle_gamma   90.00
#
_symmetry.space_group_name_H-M   'P 1'
#
loop_
_entity.id
_entity.type
_entity.pdbx_description
1 polymer ?
#
loop_
_entity_poly.entity_id
_entity_poly.type
_entity_poly.pdbx_seq_one_letter_code
_entity_poly.pdbx_strand_id
1 'polypeptide(L)'
;MKIIRQSSSKVSNPITFIYLQFILKFSIIERSMFIQVEDTPNPNSLKFFPGRQILENGTTIDFPTPISALKRSPLAEAIFKIDGVGSVFFGSNYLTVTKIADDVDWKTLKPEIFAAIMDFFSTNLPILREGVEKDLNQQQQHQPVTTTGDEETIAMILELIDTRIRPTVQEDGGDLKFM
;
A
#
# COMPACT_ATOMS: atom_id res chain seq x y z
N MET A 1 5.95 -73.94 17.97
CA MET A 1 4.70 -73.42 17.38
C MET A 1 4.96 -71.99 16.94
N LYS A 2 4.95 -71.73 15.63
CA LYS A 2 5.16 -70.41 15.00
C LYS A 2 4.02 -69.46 15.37
N ILE A 3 4.30 -68.22 15.79
CA ILE A 3 3.59 -67.02 15.32
C ILE A 3 4.64 -65.89 15.15
N ILE A 4 4.49 -65.17 14.04
CA ILE A 4 5.43 -64.25 13.40
C ILE A 4 4.75 -62.87 13.32
N ARG A 5 5.56 -61.78 13.36
CA ARG A 5 5.31 -60.41 12.84
C ARG A 5 4.34 -59.50 13.64
N GLN A 6 4.54 -58.18 13.76
CA GLN A 6 5.32 -57.22 12.96
C GLN A 6 6.09 -56.20 13.79
N SER A 7 7.32 -55.91 13.35
CA SER A 7 8.05 -54.68 13.63
C SER A 7 7.38 -53.53 12.87
N SER A 8 6.88 -52.52 13.57
CA SER A 8 6.47 -51.25 12.94
C SER A 8 7.67 -50.32 12.94
N SER A 9 8.46 -50.39 11.87
CA SER A 9 9.54 -49.44 11.60
C SER A 9 8.95 -48.07 11.31
N LYS A 10 9.12 -47.11 12.23
CA LYS A 10 8.93 -45.68 11.94
C LYS A 10 9.97 -45.28 10.90
N VAL A 11 9.59 -45.30 9.63
CA VAL A 11 10.37 -44.69 8.56
C VAL A 11 10.12 -43.18 8.65
N SER A 12 10.90 -42.48 9.47
CA SER A 12 10.94 -41.02 9.45
C SER A 12 11.77 -40.57 8.25
N ASN A 13 11.10 -40.36 7.11
CA ASN A 13 11.74 -39.86 5.90
C ASN A 13 12.21 -38.40 6.13
N PRO A 14 13.51 -38.09 5.96
CA PRO A 14 14.04 -36.74 6.25
C PRO A 14 13.41 -35.67 5.34
N ILE A 15 12.98 -36.03 4.13
CA ILE A 15 12.31 -35.13 3.18
C ILE A 15 10.94 -34.69 3.71
N THR A 16 10.17 -35.59 4.35
CA THR A 16 8.88 -35.26 4.95
C THR A 16 9.04 -34.36 6.17
N PHE A 17 10.15 -34.51 6.92
CA PHE A 17 10.48 -33.65 8.06
C PHE A 17 10.91 -32.25 7.63
N ILE A 18 11.67 -32.12 6.53
CA ILE A 18 12.03 -30.82 5.95
C ILE A 18 10.78 -30.12 5.40
N TYR A 19 9.88 -30.85 4.73
CA TYR A 19 8.61 -30.30 4.26
C TYR A 19 7.70 -29.87 5.41
N LEU A 20 7.62 -30.65 6.49
CA LEU A 20 6.84 -30.30 7.67
C LEU A 20 7.43 -29.10 8.43
N GLN A 21 8.76 -28.97 8.50
CA GLN A 21 9.44 -27.78 9.04
C GLN A 21 9.25 -26.55 8.13
N PHE A 22 9.13 -26.74 6.82
CA PHE A 22 8.80 -25.67 5.87
C PHE A 22 7.35 -25.22 6.02
N ILE A 23 6.40 -26.16 6.18
CA ILE A 23 4.97 -25.89 6.41
C ILE A 23 4.72 -25.31 7.81
N LEU A 24 5.46 -25.74 8.84
CA LEU A 24 5.38 -25.19 10.20
C LEU A 24 5.96 -23.78 10.31
N LYS A 25 6.85 -23.38 9.39
CA LYS A 25 7.22 -21.97 9.18
C LYS A 25 6.18 -21.17 8.39
N PHE A 26 5.21 -21.84 7.75
CA PHE A 26 4.26 -21.23 6.81
C PHE A 26 2.91 -20.86 7.43
N SER A 27 2.73 -20.94 8.74
CA SER A 27 1.44 -20.58 9.34
C SER A 27 1.55 -20.27 10.84
N ILE A 28 2.44 -19.35 11.20
CA ILE A 28 2.09 -18.47 12.32
C ILE A 28 1.21 -17.41 11.67
N ILE A 29 -0.09 -17.70 11.61
CA ILE A 29 -1.05 -16.70 11.21
C ILE A 29 -1.08 -15.69 12.35
N GLU A 30 -0.34 -14.59 12.20
CA GLU A 30 -0.63 -13.32 12.86
C GLU A 30 -2.04 -12.89 12.40
N ARG A 31 -3.08 -13.49 12.98
CA ARG A 31 -4.50 -13.16 12.75
C ARG A 31 -4.91 -11.87 13.46
N SER A 32 -4.01 -10.90 13.54
CA SER A 32 -4.34 -9.58 14.04
C SER A 32 -3.63 -8.56 13.16
N MET A 33 -4.23 -8.29 12.00
CA MET A 33 -3.93 -7.04 11.32
C MET A 33 -4.58 -5.91 12.12
N PHE A 34 -3.78 -5.01 12.67
CA PHE A 34 -4.24 -3.82 13.36
C PHE A 34 -4.01 -2.61 12.45
N ILE A 35 -5.10 -1.94 12.07
CA ILE A 35 -5.05 -0.73 11.23
C ILE A 35 -5.18 0.47 12.16
N GLN A 36 -4.12 1.26 12.30
CA GLN A 36 -4.17 2.53 13.01
C GLN A 36 -4.71 3.61 12.07
N VAL A 37 -5.48 4.55 12.62
CA VAL A 37 -6.02 5.70 11.87
C VAL A 37 -5.52 6.98 12.50
N GLU A 38 -5.06 7.91 11.66
CA GLU A 38 -4.65 9.24 12.07
C GLU A 38 -5.42 10.29 11.26
N ASP A 39 -5.77 11.37 11.94
CA ASP A 39 -6.37 12.53 11.30
C ASP A 39 -5.32 13.29 10.47
N THR A 40 -5.76 13.90 9.38
CA THR A 40 -4.96 14.84 8.60
C THR A 40 -5.43 16.28 8.84
N PRO A 41 -4.63 17.30 8.49
CA PRO A 41 -5.10 18.69 8.52
C PRO A 41 -6.38 18.92 7.71
N ASN A 42 -6.57 18.18 6.61
CA ASN A 42 -7.83 18.13 5.87
C ASN A 42 -8.85 17.20 6.55
N PRO A 43 -10.04 17.71 6.95
CA PRO A 43 -11.08 16.93 7.63
C PRO A 43 -11.75 15.89 6.72
N ASN A 44 -11.56 16.03 5.40
CA ASN A 44 -12.08 15.10 4.40
C ASN A 44 -11.12 13.96 4.11
N SER A 45 -9.95 13.94 4.74
CA SER A 45 -8.92 12.93 4.56
C SER A 45 -8.60 12.24 5.88
N LEU A 46 -8.31 10.94 5.83
CA LEU A 46 -7.78 10.18 6.95
C LEU A 46 -6.66 9.26 6.49
N LYS A 47 -5.64 9.13 7.32
CA LYS A 47 -4.53 8.18 7.10
C LYS A 47 -4.81 6.86 7.79
N PHE A 48 -4.57 5.77 7.07
CA PHE A 48 -4.72 4.40 7.53
C PHE A 48 -3.35 3.71 7.46
N PHE A 49 -2.90 3.21 8.60
CA PHE A 49 -1.62 2.53 8.78
C PHE A 49 -1.87 1.03 8.98
N PRO A 50 -1.73 0.20 7.94
CA PRO A 50 -1.98 -1.24 8.02
C PRO A 50 -0.97 -2.03 8.85
N GLY A 51 0.07 -1.37 9.40
CA GLY A 51 1.18 -2.05 10.07
C GLY A 51 2.08 -2.84 9.10
N ARG A 52 1.96 -2.60 7.80
CA ARG A 52 2.73 -3.23 6.72
C ARG A 52 3.19 -2.17 5.73
N GLN A 53 4.30 -2.46 5.05
CA GLN A 53 4.76 -1.65 3.93
C GLN A 53 3.78 -1.77 2.76
N ILE A 54 3.41 -0.62 2.17
CA ILE A 54 2.53 -0.50 1.00
C ILE A 54 3.38 -0.25 -0.24
N LEU A 55 4.29 0.73 -0.17
CA LEU A 55 5.21 1.11 -1.23
C LEU A 55 6.67 1.11 -0.73
N GLU A 56 7.61 1.14 -1.67
CA GLU A 56 9.02 1.39 -1.34
C GLU A 56 9.20 2.73 -0.61
N ASN A 57 10.25 2.82 0.19
CA ASN A 57 10.54 4.02 0.98
C ASN A 57 10.77 5.22 0.04
N GLY A 58 10.13 6.34 0.34
CA GLY A 58 10.23 7.56 -0.47
C GLY A 58 9.42 7.54 -1.77
N THR A 59 8.66 6.48 -2.03
CA THR A 59 7.74 6.41 -3.16
C THR A 59 6.30 6.67 -2.72
N THR A 60 5.59 7.44 -3.54
CA THR A 60 4.21 7.87 -3.32
C THR A 60 3.41 7.69 -4.59
N ILE A 61 2.13 7.35 -4.44
CA ILE A 61 1.22 7.17 -5.58
C ILE A 61 -0.14 7.73 -5.25
N ASP A 62 -0.54 8.76 -5.99
CA ASP A 62 -1.89 9.30 -5.95
C ASP A 62 -2.82 8.58 -6.94
N PHE A 63 -4.05 8.28 -6.52
CA PHE A 63 -5.18 7.74 -7.27
C PHE A 63 -6.37 8.71 -7.18
N PRO A 64 -6.46 9.72 -8.06
CA PRO A 64 -7.54 10.71 -8.03
C PRO A 64 -8.86 10.21 -8.64
N THR A 65 -8.83 9.08 -9.35
CA THR A 65 -10.03 8.51 -10.00
C THR A 65 -10.08 6.99 -9.89
N PRO A 66 -11.29 6.38 -9.92
CA PRO A 66 -11.46 4.93 -9.95
C PRO A 66 -10.72 4.26 -11.12
N ILE A 67 -10.67 4.93 -12.28
CA ILE A 67 -9.96 4.42 -13.47
C ILE A 67 -8.45 4.31 -13.19
N SER A 68 -7.88 5.33 -12.53
CA SER A 68 -6.45 5.32 -12.18
C SER A 68 -6.11 4.23 -11.16
N ALA A 69 -7.04 3.88 -10.27
CA ALA A 69 -6.93 2.79 -9.30
C ALA A 69 -7.03 1.42 -9.98
N LEU A 70 -8.06 1.21 -10.80
CA LEU A 70 -8.27 -0.01 -11.58
C LEU A 70 -7.08 -0.36 -12.49
N LYS A 71 -6.34 0.64 -12.98
CA LYS A 71 -5.17 0.39 -13.82
C LYS A 71 -3.91 0.02 -13.02
N ARG A 72 -3.79 0.48 -11.78
CA ARG A 72 -2.49 0.50 -11.08
C ARG A 72 -2.43 -0.31 -9.79
N SER A 73 -3.51 -0.43 -9.02
CA SER A 73 -3.50 -1.13 -7.74
C SER A 73 -4.81 -1.88 -7.46
N PRO A 74 -4.77 -3.19 -7.16
CA PRO A 74 -5.96 -3.92 -6.71
C PRO A 74 -6.47 -3.43 -5.34
N LEU A 75 -5.57 -2.99 -4.43
CA LEU A 75 -5.96 -2.41 -3.15
C LEU A 75 -6.71 -1.08 -3.34
N ALA A 76 -6.17 -0.16 -4.16
CA ALA A 76 -6.84 1.11 -4.42
C ALA A 76 -8.19 0.89 -5.11
N GLU A 77 -8.27 -0.07 -6.04
CA GLU A 77 -9.53 -0.45 -6.69
C GLU A 77 -10.57 -0.96 -5.68
N ALA A 78 -10.16 -1.80 -4.72
CA ALA A 78 -11.04 -2.30 -3.68
C ALA A 78 -11.59 -1.16 -2.81
N ILE A 79 -10.74 -0.21 -2.42
CA ILE A 79 -11.15 0.95 -1.63
C ILE A 79 -12.10 1.86 -2.43
N PHE A 80 -11.85 2.08 -3.72
CA PHE A 80 -12.72 2.89 -4.58
C PHE A 80 -14.11 2.31 -4.85
N LYS A 81 -14.35 1.03 -4.51
CA LYS A 81 -15.69 0.42 -4.59
C LYS A 81 -16.60 0.84 -3.42
N ILE A 82 -16.04 1.46 -2.39
CA ILE A 82 -16.77 1.95 -1.22
C ILE A 82 -17.45 3.27 -1.60
N ASP A 83 -18.75 3.34 -1.39
CA ASP A 83 -19.52 4.55 -1.64
C ASP A 83 -19.07 5.68 -0.71
N GLY A 84 -18.79 6.85 -1.29
CA GLY A 84 -18.32 8.02 -0.56
C GLY A 84 -16.80 8.24 -0.60
N VAL A 85 -16.02 7.32 -1.20
CA VAL A 85 -14.59 7.54 -1.46
C VAL A 85 -14.39 8.42 -2.70
N GLY A 86 -13.66 9.52 -2.54
CA GLY A 86 -13.32 10.47 -3.61
C GLY A 86 -11.93 10.24 -4.20
N SER A 87 -10.91 10.07 -3.36
CA SER A 87 -9.54 9.75 -3.80
C SER A 87 -8.82 8.83 -2.82
N VAL A 88 -7.79 8.15 -3.33
CA VAL A 88 -6.90 7.30 -2.52
C VAL A 88 -5.47 7.68 -2.81
N PHE A 89 -4.64 7.73 -1.78
CA PHE A 89 -3.21 8.04 -1.91
C PHE A 89 -2.39 7.02 -1.13
N PHE A 90 -1.31 6.51 -1.70
CA PHE A 90 -0.39 5.59 -1.04
C PHE A 90 0.94 6.28 -0.74
N GLY A 91 1.36 6.19 0.52
CA GLY A 91 2.74 6.39 0.95
C GLY A 91 3.44 5.05 1.24
N SER A 92 4.64 5.10 1.81
CA SER A 92 5.45 3.90 2.05
C SER A 92 4.80 2.91 3.03
N ASN A 93 4.17 3.38 4.10
CA ASN A 93 3.59 2.55 5.17
C ASN A 93 2.15 2.93 5.54
N TYR A 94 1.53 3.84 4.78
CA TYR A 94 0.17 4.32 5.02
C TYR A 94 -0.54 4.57 3.70
N LEU A 95 -1.88 4.55 3.76
CA LEU A 95 -2.72 5.06 2.69
C LEU A 95 -3.63 6.15 3.25
N THR A 96 -3.91 7.18 2.47
CA THR A 96 -4.93 8.18 2.76
C THR A 96 -6.15 7.89 1.92
N VAL A 97 -7.33 7.99 2.54
CA VAL A 97 -8.61 8.03 1.82
C VAL A 97 -9.20 9.42 2.00
N THR A 98 -9.64 10.02 0.91
CA THR A 98 -10.37 11.29 0.90
C THR A 98 -11.83 11.01 0.56
N LYS A 99 -12.77 11.55 1.33
CA LYS A 99 -14.21 11.42 1.03
C LYS A 99 -14.62 12.35 -0.12
N ILE A 100 -15.64 11.94 -0.87
CA ILE A 100 -16.13 12.67 -2.05
C ILE A 100 -16.88 13.96 -1.70
N ALA A 101 -17.48 14.03 -0.51
CA ALA A 101 -18.27 15.16 -0.06
C ALA A 101 -18.26 15.29 1.47
N ASP A 102 -18.53 16.50 1.98
CA ASP A 102 -18.45 16.84 3.41
C ASP A 102 -19.51 16.12 4.26
N ASP A 103 -20.65 15.76 3.67
CA ASP A 103 -21.78 15.09 4.32
C ASP A 103 -21.58 13.58 4.53
N VAL A 104 -20.56 13.00 3.92
CA VAL A 104 -20.16 11.60 4.13
C VAL A 104 -19.54 11.43 5.52
N ASP A 105 -20.09 10.52 6.33
CA ASP A 105 -19.64 10.26 7.71
C ASP A 105 -18.53 9.19 7.76
N TRP A 106 -17.42 9.53 8.42
CA TRP A 106 -16.33 8.59 8.67
C TRP A 106 -16.74 7.36 9.49
N LYS A 107 -17.82 7.43 10.28
CA LYS A 107 -18.33 6.28 11.04
C LYS A 107 -18.83 5.14 10.16
N THR A 108 -19.30 5.44 8.95
CA THR A 108 -19.72 4.42 7.98
C THR A 108 -18.57 3.99 7.09
N LEU A 109 -17.72 4.93 6.66
CA LEU A 109 -16.57 4.64 5.79
C LEU A 109 -15.49 3.79 6.47
N LYS A 110 -15.16 4.08 7.75
CA LYS A 110 -14.05 3.40 8.45
C LYS A 110 -14.22 1.86 8.46
N PRO A 111 -15.36 1.29 8.87
CA PRO A 111 -15.58 -0.16 8.82
C PRO A 111 -15.37 -0.76 7.43
N GLU A 112 -15.87 -0.11 6.37
CA GLU A 112 -15.73 -0.60 4.99
C GLU A 112 -14.28 -0.55 4.50
N ILE A 113 -13.57 0.53 4.81
CA ILE A 113 -12.15 0.69 4.47
C ILE A 113 -11.31 -0.36 5.21
N PHE A 114 -11.60 -0.61 6.50
CA PHE A 114 -10.91 -1.66 7.25
C PHE A 114 -11.14 -3.04 6.64
N ALA A 115 -12.38 -3.37 6.26
CA ALA A 115 -12.68 -4.63 5.60
C ALA A 115 -11.92 -4.77 4.27
N ALA A 116 -11.95 -3.73 3.42
CA ALA A 116 -11.25 -3.74 2.14
C ALA A 116 -9.73 -3.94 2.29
N ILE A 117 -9.11 -3.27 3.26
CA ILE A 117 -7.68 -3.41 3.55
C ILE A 117 -7.37 -4.82 4.07
N MET A 118 -8.13 -5.32 5.06
CA MET A 118 -7.90 -6.64 5.64
C MET A 118 -8.10 -7.76 4.62
N ASP A 119 -9.17 -7.68 3.83
CA ASP A 119 -9.47 -8.64 2.76
C ASP A 119 -8.36 -8.65 1.73
N PHE A 120 -7.93 -7.48 1.25
CA PHE A 120 -6.81 -7.37 0.31
C PHE A 120 -5.55 -8.07 0.85
N PHE A 121 -5.12 -7.74 2.08
CA PHE A 121 -3.92 -8.34 2.66
C PHE A 121 -4.07 -9.83 3.01
N SER A 122 -5.30 -10.35 3.06
CA SER A 122 -5.55 -11.80 3.18
C SER A 122 -5.35 -12.55 1.86
N THR A 123 -5.51 -11.88 0.71
CA THR A 123 -5.39 -12.49 -0.62
C THR A 123 -3.95 -12.65 -1.11
N ASN A 124 -2.98 -11.95 -0.49
CA ASN A 124 -1.59 -11.86 -0.97
C ASN A 124 -1.44 -11.38 -2.43
N LEU A 125 -2.41 -10.62 -2.94
CA LEU A 125 -2.28 -9.95 -4.23
C LEU A 125 -1.18 -8.86 -4.16
N PRO A 126 -0.52 -8.55 -5.29
CA PRO A 126 0.44 -7.45 -5.31
C PRO A 126 -0.26 -6.10 -5.11
N ILE A 127 0.37 -5.18 -4.37
CA ILE A 127 -0.17 -3.83 -4.13
C ILE A 127 -0.29 -3.08 -5.47
N LEU A 128 0.72 -3.19 -6.32
CA LEU A 128 0.76 -2.58 -7.64
C LEU A 128 0.67 -3.64 -8.73
N ARG A 129 -0.01 -3.31 -9.82
CA ARG A 129 -0.03 -4.14 -11.02
C ARG A 129 1.31 -4.05 -11.74
N GLU A 130 1.61 -5.08 -12.54
CA GLU A 130 2.85 -5.13 -13.31
C GLU A 130 3.04 -3.88 -14.19
N GLY A 131 4.28 -3.39 -14.27
CA GLY A 131 4.66 -2.23 -15.08
C GLY A 131 4.61 -0.90 -14.34
N VAL A 132 3.79 -0.76 -13.29
CA VAL A 132 3.62 0.52 -12.58
C VAL A 132 4.89 0.96 -11.85
N GLU A 133 5.60 0.04 -11.19
CA GLU A 133 6.84 0.33 -10.46
C GLU A 133 7.95 0.90 -11.36
N LYS A 134 8.02 0.46 -12.61
CA LYS A 134 9.00 0.95 -13.59
C LYS A 134 8.72 2.40 -13.98
N ASP A 135 7.45 2.79 -14.04
CA ASP A 135 7.04 4.16 -14.37
C ASP A 135 7.39 5.13 -13.22
N LEU A 136 7.22 4.69 -11.97
CA LEU A 136 7.50 5.52 -10.79
C LEU A 136 9.00 5.85 -10.65
N ASN A 137 9.87 4.88 -10.90
CA ASN A 137 11.32 5.08 -10.83
C ASN A 137 11.85 6.01 -11.94
N GLN A 138 11.16 6.06 -13.09
CA GLN A 138 11.49 7.01 -14.16
C GLN A 138 10.99 8.43 -13.86
N GLN A 139 9.91 8.57 -13.09
CA GLN A 139 9.34 9.87 -12.69
C GLN A 139 10.09 10.55 -11.55
N GLN A 140 10.78 9.79 -10.69
CA GLN A 140 11.64 10.34 -9.64
C GLN A 140 12.93 10.99 -10.19
N GLN A 141 13.30 10.64 -11.44
CA GLN A 141 14.32 11.36 -12.18
C GLN A 141 13.68 12.63 -12.71
N HIS A 142 13.88 13.75 -11.98
CA HIS A 142 13.44 15.09 -12.38
C HIS A 142 13.60 15.26 -13.89
N GLN A 143 12.47 15.41 -14.60
CA GLN A 143 12.51 15.78 -16.00
C GLN A 143 13.26 17.11 -16.09
N PRO A 144 14.33 17.20 -16.89
CA PRO A 144 15.04 18.46 -17.05
C PRO A 144 14.06 19.44 -17.68
N VAL A 145 13.58 20.40 -16.90
CA VAL A 145 12.80 21.53 -17.41
C VAL A 145 13.77 22.33 -18.27
N THR A 146 13.73 22.10 -19.58
CA THR A 146 14.60 22.81 -20.53
C THR A 146 14.06 24.20 -20.78
N THR A 147 14.31 25.11 -19.85
CA THR A 147 14.28 26.55 -20.12
C THR A 147 15.72 27.05 -20.02
N THR A 148 16.31 27.33 -21.19
CA THR A 148 17.63 27.92 -21.31
C THR A 148 17.66 29.28 -20.58
N GLY A 149 18.27 29.33 -19.40
CA GLY A 149 18.54 30.58 -18.68
C GLY A 149 18.43 30.52 -17.16
N ASP A 150 17.62 29.62 -16.60
CA ASP A 150 17.17 29.71 -15.19
C ASP A 150 17.43 28.44 -14.36
N GLU A 151 18.43 27.63 -14.70
CA GLU A 151 18.71 26.36 -14.01
C GLU A 151 18.91 26.52 -12.49
N GLU A 152 19.59 27.59 -12.05
CA GLU A 152 19.78 27.89 -10.63
C GLU A 152 18.46 28.25 -9.92
N THR A 153 17.62 29.06 -10.56
CA THR A 153 16.29 29.43 -10.04
C THR A 153 15.38 28.21 -9.96
N ILE A 154 15.39 27.35 -10.98
CA ILE A 154 14.61 26.11 -11.01
C ILE A 154 15.09 25.17 -9.91
N ALA A 155 16.40 24.99 -9.74
CA ALA A 155 16.97 24.18 -8.67
C ALA A 155 16.53 24.67 -7.29
N MET A 156 16.54 25.99 -7.06
CA MET A 156 16.06 26.58 -5.81
C MET A 156 14.55 26.37 -5.61
N ILE A 157 13.73 26.49 -6.66
CA ILE A 157 12.28 26.23 -6.57
C ILE A 157 12.02 24.76 -6.24
N LEU A 158 12.72 23.84 -6.90
CA LEU A 158 12.60 22.41 -6.65
C LEU A 158 13.01 22.05 -5.22
N GLU A 159 14.11 22.63 -4.72
CA GLU A 159 14.52 22.47 -3.32
C GLU A 159 13.44 22.96 -2.35
N LEU A 160 12.84 24.13 -2.59
CA LEU A 160 11.76 24.65 -1.74
C LEU A 160 10.50 23.78 -1.80
N ILE A 161 10.16 23.25 -2.98
CA ILE A 161 9.04 22.33 -3.14
C ILE A 161 9.29 21.06 -2.33
N ASP A 162 10.45 20.42 -2.48
CA ASP A 162 10.75 19.16 -1.81
C ASP A 162 10.94 19.32 -0.30
N THR A 163 11.50 20.45 0.15
CA THR A 163 11.77 20.68 1.58
C THR A 163 10.59 21.27 2.36
N ARG A 164 9.66 21.98 1.71
CA ARG A 164 8.56 22.66 2.42
C ARG A 164 7.17 22.36 1.91
N ILE A 165 6.96 22.32 0.59
CA ILE A 165 5.61 22.18 0.04
C ILE A 165 5.18 20.71 0.07
N ARG A 166 6.01 19.81 -0.47
CA ARG A 166 5.71 18.38 -0.56
C ARG A 166 5.41 17.74 0.79
N PRO A 167 6.17 17.99 1.88
CA PRO A 167 5.82 17.46 3.19
C PRO A 167 4.42 17.87 3.64
N THR A 168 4.07 19.14 3.47
CA THR A 168 2.75 19.68 3.85
C THR A 168 1.62 19.04 3.02
N VAL A 169 1.83 18.84 1.72
CA VAL A 169 0.83 18.19 0.84
C VAL A 169 0.66 16.69 1.20
N GLN A 170 1.74 16.01 1.55
CA GLN A 170 1.71 14.60 1.99
C GLN A 170 1.11 14.42 3.39
N GLU A 171 1.23 15.43 4.27
CA GLU A 171 0.50 15.50 5.52
C GLU A 171 -1.01 15.52 5.29
N ASP A 172 -1.46 16.21 4.24
CA ASP A 172 -2.87 16.29 3.83
C ASP A 172 -3.39 15.05 3.08
N GLY A 173 -2.48 14.16 2.70
CA GLY A 173 -2.80 12.91 2.00
C GLY A 173 -2.78 13.00 0.48
N GLY A 174 -2.05 13.95 -0.10
CA GLY A 174 -1.78 14.03 -1.53
C GLY A 174 -0.28 14.04 -1.85
N ASP A 175 0.07 14.25 -3.12
CA ASP A 175 1.45 14.52 -3.55
C ASP A 175 1.48 15.35 -4.84
N LEU A 176 2.62 15.97 -5.12
CA LEU A 176 2.81 16.84 -6.28
C LEU A 176 3.40 16.08 -7.47
N LYS A 177 2.75 16.22 -8.63
CA LYS A 177 3.26 15.75 -9.92
C LYS A 177 3.47 16.94 -10.86
N PHE A 178 4.68 17.03 -11.40
CA PHE A 178 4.99 17.94 -12.50
C PHE A 178 4.40 17.35 -13.79
N MET A 179 3.63 18.16 -14.53
CA MET A 179 3.02 17.80 -15.82
C MET A 179 3.58 18.68 -16.94
#